data_AF-A0A1V5H0I9-F1
#
_entry.id   AF-A0A1V5H0I9-F1
#
_cell.length_a   1.000
_cell.length_b   1.000
_cell.length_c   1.000
_cell.angle_alpha   90.00
_cell.angle_beta   90.00
_cell.angle_gamma   90.00
#
_symmetry.space_group_name_H-M   'P 1'
#
loop_
_entity.id
_entity.type
_entity.pdbx_description
1 polymer ?
#
loop_
_entity_poly.entity_id
_entity_poly.type
_entity_poly.pdbx_seq_one_letter_code
_entity_poly.pdbx_strand_id
1 'polypeptide(L)'
;MTNQVPELTPEVQAVLERYLAIQDEMRALGEEKSALQDKVREAMAGLPDRIWFPAVGQTRLKITYHEVTEITYDEERLRQRLGERYRLILKPDPRKIARHLDAVVDLLEPALDTVGSPDRDKVRAAIASGAVTAAEFAGAFTKSVVRRVAVMRRREDGQPGQDDTPPA
;
A
#
# COMPACT_ATOMS: atom_id res chain seq x y z
N MET A 1 28.37 14.17 6.94
CA MET A 1 27.45 14.69 7.96
C MET A 1 27.37 13.66 9.08
N THR A 2 27.95 13.98 10.24
CA THR A 2 27.97 13.08 11.39
C THR A 2 26.56 12.95 11.94
N ASN A 3 26.00 11.74 11.92
CA ASN A 3 24.64 11.47 12.39
C ASN A 3 24.65 11.52 13.93
N GLN A 4 24.45 12.70 14.51
CA GLN A 4 24.31 12.83 15.96
C GLN A 4 23.00 12.17 16.37
N VAL A 5 23.10 11.03 17.04
CA VAL A 5 21.94 10.39 17.69
C VAL A 5 21.56 11.29 18.86
N PRO A 6 20.36 11.88 18.87
CA PRO A 6 19.92 12.69 20.01
C PRO A 6 19.88 11.82 21.26
N GLU A 7 20.34 12.36 22.39
CA GLU A 7 20.25 11.67 23.67
C GLU A 7 18.78 11.37 23.99
N LEU A 8 18.52 10.12 24.37
CA LEU A 8 17.19 9.66 24.70
C LEU A 8 16.84 10.15 26.10
N THR A 9 15.93 11.12 26.20
CA THR A 9 15.43 11.55 27.51
C THR A 9 14.63 10.40 28.15
N PRO A 10 14.57 10.31 29.50
CA PRO A 10 13.78 9.27 30.17
C PRO A 10 12.31 9.24 29.76
N GLU A 11 11.74 10.41 29.45
CA GLU A 11 10.37 10.55 28.95
C GLU A 11 10.19 9.89 27.57
N VAL A 12 11.08 10.20 26.61
CA VAL A 12 11.02 9.61 25.26
C VAL A 12 11.31 8.11 25.33
N GLN A 13 12.23 7.67 26.20
CA GLN A 13 12.49 6.26 26.43
C GLN A 13 11.23 5.52 26.87
N ALA A 14 10.54 6.00 27.91
CA ALA A 14 9.32 5.36 28.42
C ALA A 14 8.21 5.31 27.35
N VAL A 15 8.08 6.35 26.52
CA VAL A 15 7.13 6.38 25.39
C VAL A 15 7.50 5.33 24.33
N LEU A 16 8.77 5.21 23.96
CA LEU A 16 9.23 4.22 22.97
C LEU A 16 9.06 2.78 23.49
N GLU A 17 9.37 2.53 24.76
CA GLU A 17 9.16 1.21 25.39
C GLU A 17 7.69 0.81 25.35
N ARG A 18 6.78 1.73 25.74
CA ARG A 18 5.33 1.45 25.65
C ARG A 18 4.88 1.26 24.21
N TYR A 19 5.39 2.06 23.28
CA TYR A 19 5.07 1.95 21.86
C TYR A 19 5.47 0.59 21.29
N LEU A 20 6.68 0.10 21.61
CA LEU A 20 7.17 -1.20 21.16
C LEU A 20 6.39 -2.36 21.78
N ALA A 21 6.01 -2.26 23.06
CA ALA A 21 5.15 -3.25 23.70
C ALA A 21 3.78 -3.34 23.00
N ILE A 22 3.15 -2.20 22.70
CA ILE A 22 1.90 -2.16 21.93
C ILE A 22 2.08 -2.76 20.54
N GLN A 23 3.22 -2.54 19.86
CA GLN A 23 3.48 -3.16 18.57
C GLN A 23 3.51 -4.70 18.65
N ASP A 24 4.07 -5.26 19.71
CA ASP A 24 4.09 -6.71 19.92
C ASP A 24 2.69 -7.23 20.27
N GLU A 25 1.95 -6.53 21.15
CA GLU A 25 0.54 -6.84 21.45
C GLU A 25 -0.32 -6.83 20.17
N MET A 26 -0.16 -5.80 19.33
CA MET A 26 -0.88 -5.69 18.04
C MET A 26 -0.52 -6.81 17.07
N ARG A 27 0.74 -7.26 17.05
CA ARG A 27 1.16 -8.39 16.23
C ARG A 27 0.46 -9.66 16.69
N ALA A 28 0.53 -9.96 18.00
CA ALA A 28 -0.11 -11.13 18.59
C ALA A 28 -1.64 -11.13 18.35
N LEU A 29 -2.30 -9.99 18.57
CA LEU A 29 -3.73 -9.82 18.27
C LEU A 29 -4.04 -9.97 16.77
N GLY A 30 -3.13 -9.52 15.90
CA GLY A 30 -3.24 -9.70 14.46
C GLY A 30 -3.19 -11.18 14.06
N GLU A 31 -2.24 -11.92 14.61
CA GLU A 31 -2.10 -13.37 14.42
C GLU A 31 -3.32 -14.13 14.93
N GLU A 32 -3.78 -13.82 16.15
CA GLU A 32 -4.97 -14.43 16.74
C GLU A 32 -6.22 -14.13 15.90
N LYS A 33 -6.42 -12.87 15.50
CA LYS A 33 -7.52 -12.47 14.64
C LYS A 33 -7.48 -13.21 13.30
N SER A 34 -6.29 -13.37 12.70
CA SER A 34 -6.13 -14.13 11.46
C SER A 34 -6.56 -15.59 11.65
N ALA A 35 -6.08 -16.24 12.73
CA ALA A 35 -6.46 -17.61 13.03
C ALA A 35 -7.97 -17.78 13.27
N LEU A 36 -8.62 -16.80 13.92
CA LEU A 36 -10.09 -16.79 14.08
C LEU A 36 -10.81 -16.60 12.75
N GLN A 37 -10.31 -15.74 11.86
CA GLN A 37 -10.87 -15.55 10.53
C GLN A 37 -10.76 -16.82 9.67
N ASP A 38 -9.65 -17.55 9.77
CA ASP A 38 -9.47 -18.82 9.07
C ASP A 38 -10.50 -19.87 9.55
N LYS A 39 -10.75 -19.95 10.86
CA LYS A 39 -11.82 -20.81 11.41
C LYS A 39 -13.21 -20.42 10.92
N VAL A 40 -13.52 -19.12 10.86
CA VAL A 40 -14.79 -18.64 10.29
C VAL A 40 -14.88 -18.99 8.80
N ARG A 41 -13.79 -18.85 8.06
CA ARG A 41 -13.71 -19.20 6.63
C ARG A 41 -13.99 -20.69 6.39
N GLU A 42 -13.34 -21.56 7.17
CA GLU A 42 -13.55 -23.02 7.09
C GLU A 42 -15.00 -23.39 7.39
N ALA A 43 -15.58 -22.81 8.45
CA ALA A 43 -16.98 -23.03 8.78
C ALA A 43 -17.93 -22.60 7.65
N MET A 44 -17.57 -21.55 6.89
CA MET A 44 -18.37 -21.03 5.78
C MET A 44 -18.19 -21.75 4.44
N ALA A 45 -17.09 -22.47 4.24
CA ALA A 45 -16.73 -23.05 2.94
C ALA A 45 -17.73 -24.10 2.38
N GLY A 46 -18.63 -24.63 3.23
CA GLY A 46 -19.66 -25.60 2.82
C GLY A 46 -21.09 -25.05 2.80
N LEU A 47 -21.28 -23.75 3.04
CA LEU A 47 -22.60 -23.16 3.22
C LEU A 47 -23.15 -22.55 1.91
N PRO A 48 -24.45 -22.70 1.62
CA PRO A 48 -25.03 -22.24 0.35
C PRO A 48 -25.08 -20.71 0.24
N ASP A 49 -25.24 -20.01 1.37
CA ASP A 49 -25.36 -18.56 1.41
C ASP A 49 -23.99 -17.89 1.61
N ARG A 50 -23.70 -16.86 0.81
CA ARG A 50 -22.45 -16.10 0.86
C ARG A 50 -22.47 -14.91 1.83
N ILE A 51 -23.65 -14.55 2.35
CA ILE A 51 -23.83 -13.42 3.28
C ILE A 51 -24.68 -13.86 4.46
N TRP A 52 -24.16 -13.64 5.67
CA TRP A 52 -24.73 -14.12 6.93
C TRP A 52 -24.88 -12.96 7.91
N PHE A 53 -25.95 -12.96 8.70
CA PHE A 53 -26.21 -11.93 9.70
C PHE A 53 -26.41 -12.50 11.12
N PRO A 54 -25.40 -13.18 11.69
CA PRO A 54 -25.55 -13.78 13.01
C PRO A 54 -25.53 -12.70 14.11
N ALA A 55 -26.18 -13.01 15.24
CA ALA A 55 -26.04 -12.24 16.47
C ALA A 55 -25.14 -13.02 17.44
N VAL A 56 -24.11 -12.36 17.98
CA VAL A 56 -23.23 -12.89 19.02
C VAL A 56 -23.34 -11.97 20.22
N GLY A 57 -24.02 -12.43 21.28
CA GLY A 57 -24.39 -11.59 22.41
C GLY A 57 -25.30 -10.43 21.96
N GLN A 58 -24.87 -9.20 22.23
CA GLN A 58 -25.59 -7.97 21.83
C GLN A 58 -25.16 -7.43 20.45
N THR A 59 -24.20 -8.07 19.79
CA THR A 59 -23.65 -7.58 18.53
C THR A 59 -24.24 -8.34 17.35
N ARG A 60 -24.89 -7.62 16.43
CA ARG A 60 -25.27 -8.15 15.13
C ARG A 60 -24.09 -8.00 14.17
N LEU A 61 -23.70 -9.10 13.54
CA LEU A 61 -22.60 -9.14 12.60
C LEU A 61 -23.14 -9.21 11.17
N LYS A 62 -22.32 -8.78 10.22
CA LYS A 62 -22.46 -9.12 8.81
C LYS A 62 -21.19 -9.87 8.41
N ILE A 63 -21.33 -11.14 8.09
CA ILE A 63 -20.24 -11.98 7.62
C ILE A 63 -20.47 -12.20 6.13
N THR A 64 -19.46 -11.89 5.31
CA THR A 64 -19.51 -12.11 3.87
C THR A 64 -18.39 -13.06 3.50
N TYR A 65 -18.74 -14.16 2.83
CA TYR A 65 -17.80 -15.14 2.32
C TYR A 65 -17.75 -15.03 0.79
N HIS A 66 -16.54 -14.79 0.29
CA HIS A 66 -16.24 -14.80 -1.12
C HIS A 66 -15.10 -15.77 -1.35
N GLU A 67 -15.38 -16.86 -2.04
CA GLU A 67 -14.33 -17.67 -2.65
C GLU A 67 -14.01 -17.06 -4.01
N VAL A 68 -12.76 -16.63 -4.18
CA VAL A 68 -12.24 -16.14 -5.44
C VAL A 68 -11.04 -17.00 -5.79
N THR A 69 -11.05 -17.60 -6.98
CA THR A 69 -9.86 -18.24 -7.51
C THR A 69 -8.88 -17.14 -7.93
N GLU A 70 -7.81 -16.98 -7.17
CA GLU A 70 -6.68 -16.17 -7.59
C GLU A 70 -5.87 -16.96 -8.62
N ILE A 71 -5.75 -16.42 -9.83
CA ILE A 71 -4.92 -17.02 -10.89
C ILE A 71 -3.72 -16.12 -11.09
N THR A 72 -2.55 -16.60 -10.66
CA THR A 72 -1.27 -15.98 -10.97
C THR A 72 -0.78 -16.53 -12.31
N TYR A 73 -0.40 -15.63 -13.21
CA TYR A 73 0.09 -16.00 -14.53
C TYR A 73 1.60 -15.78 -14.62
N ASP A 74 2.31 -16.80 -15.11
CA ASP A 74 3.69 -16.65 -15.59
C ASP A 74 3.67 -15.84 -16.91
N GLU A 75 3.92 -14.54 -16.78
CA GLU A 75 3.87 -13.60 -17.90
C GLU A 75 4.96 -13.85 -18.95
N GLU A 76 6.13 -14.33 -18.55
CA GLU A 76 7.22 -14.61 -19.49
C GLU A 76 6.85 -15.80 -20.38
N ARG A 77 6.36 -16.87 -19.76
CA ARG A 77 5.88 -18.05 -20.48
C ARG A 77 4.66 -17.75 -21.33
N LEU A 78 3.73 -16.91 -20.86
CA LEU A 78 2.60 -16.46 -21.67
C LEU A 78 3.06 -15.63 -22.86
N ARG A 79 4.00 -14.72 -22.68
CA ARG A 79 4.56 -13.89 -23.76
C ARG A 79 5.21 -14.76 -24.83
N GLN A 80 6.00 -15.76 -24.43
CA GLN A 80 6.63 -16.71 -25.36
C GLN A 80 5.60 -17.53 -26.15
N ARG A 81 4.55 -18.01 -25.49
CA ARG A 81 3.51 -18.86 -26.11
C ARG A 81 2.53 -18.09 -27.00
N LEU A 82 2.17 -16.87 -26.59
CA LEU A 82 1.15 -16.08 -27.28
C LEU A 82 1.75 -15.17 -28.35
N GLY A 83 3.04 -14.83 -28.24
CA GLY A 83 3.71 -13.89 -29.14
C GLY A 83 2.96 -12.56 -29.18
N GLU A 84 2.71 -12.04 -30.38
CA GLU A 84 1.96 -10.78 -30.57
C GLU A 84 0.54 -10.80 -29.95
N ARG A 85 -0.09 -11.97 -29.86
CA ARG A 85 -1.44 -12.10 -29.27
C ARG A 85 -1.44 -11.82 -27.77
N TYR A 86 -0.28 -11.80 -27.10
CA TYR A 86 -0.16 -11.45 -25.70
C TYR A 86 -0.80 -10.09 -25.40
N ARG A 87 -0.70 -9.12 -26.32
CA ARG A 87 -1.29 -7.79 -26.14
C ARG A 87 -2.82 -7.79 -25.98
N LEU A 88 -3.52 -8.79 -26.54
CA LEU A 88 -4.98 -8.88 -26.48
C LEU A 88 -5.52 -9.20 -25.07
N ILE A 89 -4.67 -9.75 -24.20
CA ILE A 89 -5.05 -10.12 -22.83
C ILE A 89 -4.52 -9.14 -21.77
N LEU A 90 -3.78 -8.11 -22.20
CA LEU A 90 -3.26 -7.09 -21.29
C LEU A 90 -4.32 -6.04 -20.99
N LYS A 91 -4.32 -5.58 -19.75
CA LYS A 91 -5.01 -4.36 -19.32
C LYS A 91 -4.00 -3.43 -18.64
N PRO A 92 -4.28 -2.12 -18.56
CA PRO A 92 -3.46 -1.19 -17.79
C PRO A 92 -3.26 -1.69 -16.36
N ASP A 93 -2.01 -1.82 -15.95
CA ASP A 93 -1.61 -2.20 -14.59
C ASP A 93 -0.99 -0.97 -13.91
N PRO A 94 -1.69 -0.31 -12.96
CA PRO A 94 -1.20 0.88 -12.28
C PRO A 94 0.18 0.69 -11.62
N ARG A 95 0.49 -0.52 -11.14
CA ARG A 95 1.78 -0.79 -10.48
C ARG A 95 2.91 -0.81 -11.50
N LYS A 96 2.71 -1.44 -12.66
CA LYS A 96 3.70 -1.44 -13.74
C LYS A 96 3.83 -0.07 -14.39
N ILE A 97 2.72 0.63 -14.60
CA ILE A 97 2.72 2.01 -15.10
C ILE A 97 3.53 2.91 -14.17
N ALA A 98 3.30 2.85 -12.86
CA ALA A 98 4.06 3.65 -11.89
C ALA A 98 5.57 3.32 -11.91
N ARG A 99 5.96 2.05 -12.09
CA ARG A 99 7.37 1.65 -12.20
C ARG A 99 8.04 2.12 -13.49
N HIS A 100 7.27 2.34 -14.55
CA HIS A 100 7.76 2.75 -15.85
C HIS A 100 7.22 4.13 -16.25
N LEU A 101 6.91 4.99 -15.26
CA LEU A 101 6.19 6.24 -15.49
C LEU A 101 6.91 7.14 -16.49
N ASP A 102 8.22 7.26 -16.37
CA ASP A 102 9.06 8.07 -17.28
C ASP A 102 8.96 7.61 -18.73
N ALA A 103 8.77 6.31 -18.97
CA ALA A 103 8.66 5.75 -20.32
C ALA A 103 7.25 5.88 -20.92
N VAL A 104 6.24 6.20 -20.10
CA VAL A 104 4.83 6.29 -20.54
C VAL A 104 4.24 7.67 -20.38
N VAL A 105 4.97 8.63 -19.79
CA VAL A 105 4.44 9.97 -19.49
C VAL A 105 3.95 10.69 -20.74
N ASP A 106 4.72 10.62 -21.84
CA ASP A 106 4.37 11.25 -23.11
C ASP A 106 3.11 10.63 -23.74
N LEU A 107 2.85 9.35 -23.46
CA LEU A 107 1.63 8.66 -23.91
C LEU A 107 0.40 9.09 -23.09
N LEU A 108 0.61 9.59 -21.87
CA LEU A 108 -0.46 10.09 -20.99
C LEU A 108 -0.77 11.57 -21.23
N GLU A 109 0.10 12.31 -21.91
CA GLU A 109 -0.05 13.76 -22.16
C GLU A 109 -1.44 14.13 -22.71
N PRO A 110 -2.02 13.41 -23.69
CA PRO A 110 -3.34 13.75 -24.23
C PRO A 110 -4.50 13.58 -23.24
N ALA A 111 -4.27 12.88 -22.11
CA ALA A 111 -5.30 12.54 -21.12
C ALA A 111 -5.07 13.22 -19.76
N LEU A 112 -4.07 14.09 -19.62
CA LEU A 112 -3.68 14.68 -18.33
C LEU A 112 -4.81 15.44 -17.63
N ASP A 113 -5.72 16.07 -18.36
CA ASP A 113 -6.86 16.77 -17.75
C ASP A 113 -7.84 15.81 -17.03
N THR A 114 -7.81 14.51 -17.38
CA THR A 114 -8.68 13.49 -16.77
C THR A 114 -7.97 12.69 -15.69
N VAL A 115 -6.69 12.34 -15.89
CA VAL A 115 -5.95 11.43 -14.99
C VAL A 115 -4.89 12.13 -14.16
N GLY A 116 -4.56 13.37 -14.50
CA GLY A 116 -3.54 14.16 -13.84
C GLY A 116 -4.01 14.73 -12.51
N SER A 117 -3.05 15.14 -11.69
CA SER A 117 -3.27 15.93 -10.50
C SER A 117 -2.16 16.97 -10.40
N PRO A 118 -2.44 18.16 -9.85
CA PRO A 118 -1.41 19.17 -9.64
C PRO A 118 -0.26 18.62 -8.79
N ASP A 119 0.95 18.67 -9.35
CA ASP A 119 2.18 18.31 -8.64
C ASP A 119 2.88 19.57 -8.11
N ARG A 120 3.40 19.47 -6.88
CA ARG A 120 4.03 20.61 -6.19
C ARG A 120 5.25 21.14 -6.95
N ASP A 121 6.07 20.26 -7.50
CA ASP A 121 7.31 20.65 -8.13
C ASP A 121 7.06 21.17 -9.54
N LYS A 122 6.10 20.61 -10.28
CA LYS A 122 5.59 21.19 -11.54
C LYS A 122 4.99 22.58 -11.34
N VAL A 123 4.16 22.80 -10.31
CA VAL A 123 3.59 24.12 -9.99
C VAL A 123 4.70 25.13 -9.68
N ARG A 124 5.70 24.75 -8.88
CA ARG A 124 6.84 25.60 -8.56
C ARG A 124 7.64 25.99 -9.82
N ALA A 125 7.91 25.03 -10.69
CA ALA A 125 8.61 25.27 -11.95
C ALA A 125 7.82 26.23 -12.85
N ALA A 126 6.50 26.04 -12.98
CA ALA A 126 5.63 26.88 -13.79
C ALA A 126 5.52 28.33 -13.26
N ILE A 127 5.53 28.52 -11.94
CA ILE A 127 5.61 29.85 -11.32
C ILE A 127 6.98 30.47 -11.57
N ALA A 128 8.07 29.71 -11.40
CA ALA A 128 9.43 30.19 -11.61
C ALA A 128 9.70 30.59 -13.07
N SER A 129 9.07 29.89 -14.03
CA SER A 129 9.17 30.21 -15.46
C SER A 129 8.20 31.31 -15.92
N GLY A 130 7.31 31.79 -15.05
CA GLY A 130 6.28 32.78 -15.39
C GLY A 130 5.15 32.24 -16.28
N ALA A 131 5.00 30.92 -16.42
CA ALA A 131 3.90 30.31 -17.18
C ALA A 131 2.55 30.47 -16.47
N VAL A 132 2.60 30.55 -15.14
CA VAL A 132 1.49 30.86 -14.24
C VAL A 132 2.00 31.74 -13.11
N THR A 133 1.09 32.42 -12.42
CA THR A 133 1.37 33.30 -11.27
C THR A 133 0.90 32.65 -9.98
N ALA A 134 1.56 32.97 -8.86
CA ALA A 134 1.14 32.47 -7.55
C ALA A 134 -0.28 32.92 -7.15
N ALA A 135 -0.74 34.07 -7.67
CA ALA A 135 -2.07 34.61 -7.42
C ALA A 135 -3.19 33.73 -8.00
N GLU A 136 -2.94 33.05 -9.12
CA GLU A 136 -3.92 32.14 -9.75
C GLU A 136 -4.22 30.90 -8.90
N PHE A 137 -3.35 30.57 -7.94
CA PHE A 137 -3.57 29.48 -6.99
C PHE A 137 -4.21 29.94 -5.68
N ALA A 138 -4.45 31.25 -5.48
CA ALA A 138 -5.01 31.79 -4.24
C ALA A 138 -6.42 31.23 -4.00
N GLY A 139 -6.64 30.62 -2.83
CA GLY A 139 -7.92 29.98 -2.49
C GLY A 139 -8.14 28.59 -3.11
N ALA A 140 -7.21 28.11 -3.94
CA ALA A 140 -7.30 26.81 -4.62
C ALA A 140 -6.49 25.69 -3.94
N PHE A 141 -5.93 25.92 -2.74
CA PHE A 141 -5.21 24.90 -1.98
C PHE A 141 -5.45 25.01 -0.47
N THR A 142 -5.34 23.89 0.22
CA THR A 142 -5.28 23.84 1.70
C THR A 142 -3.89 23.41 2.12
N LYS A 143 -3.27 24.17 3.03
CA LYS A 143 -1.97 23.81 3.60
C LYS A 143 -2.17 23.18 4.98
N SER A 144 -1.86 21.89 5.10
CA SER A 144 -1.79 21.20 6.39
C SER A 144 -0.37 20.75 6.68
N VAL A 145 0.08 20.91 7.92
CA VAL A 145 1.36 20.36 8.38
C VAL A 145 1.07 19.01 9.01
N VAL A 146 1.35 17.94 8.27
CA VAL A 146 1.22 16.57 8.80
C VAL A 146 2.55 16.15 9.38
N ARG A 147 2.63 16.02 10.71
CA ARG A 147 3.79 15.43 11.39
C ARG A 147 3.57 13.92 11.46
N ARG A 148 4.46 13.16 10.84
CA ARG A 148 4.45 11.69 10.89
C ARG A 148 5.66 11.23 11.67
N VAL A 149 5.44 10.33 12.62
CA VAL A 149 6.50 9.62 13.34
C VAL A 149 6.34 8.15 12.98
N ALA A 150 7.42 7.55 12.47
CA ALA A 150 7.49 6.12 12.21
C ALA A 150 8.59 5.55 13.10
N VAL A 151 8.21 4.61 13.97
CA VAL A 151 9.15 3.89 14.83
C VAL A 151 9.19 2.46 14.31
N MET A 152 10.35 2.05 13.79
CA MET A 152 10.60 0.73 13.24
C MET A 152 11.80 0.11 13.94
N ARG A 153 11.74 -1.20 14.20
CA ARG A 153 12.93 -1.94 14.62
C ARG A 153 13.93 -1.94 13.46
N ARG A 154 15.17 -1.52 13.73
CA ARG A 154 16.26 -1.64 12.76
C ARG A 154 16.58 -3.12 12.57
N ARG A 155 16.68 -3.60 11.33
CA ARG A 155 17.26 -4.92 11.04
C ARG A 155 18.77 -4.80 11.24
N GLU A 156 19.37 -5.69 12.01
CA GLU A 156 20.83 -5.76 12.12
C GLU A 156 21.40 -6.28 10.78
N ASP A 157 22.30 -5.52 10.17
CA ASP A 157 23.08 -5.96 9.02
C ASP A 157 24.03 -7.07 9.51
N GLY A 158 23.65 -8.35 9.35
CA GLY A 158 24.54 -9.44 9.76
C GLY A 158 23.97 -10.85 9.94
N GLN A 159 22.68 -11.12 9.72
CA GLN A 159 22.19 -12.50 9.63
C GLN A 159 22.04 -12.89 8.16
N PRO A 160 22.84 -13.85 7.63
CA PRO A 160 22.63 -14.37 6.29
C PRO A 160 21.22 -14.98 6.24
N GLY A 161 20.42 -14.48 5.29
CA GLY A 161 19.09 -14.98 5.02
C GLY A 161 19.16 -16.47 4.70
N GLN A 162 18.47 -17.26 5.51
CA GLN A 162 17.96 -18.53 5.06
C GLN A 162 16.65 -18.22 4.31
N ASP A 163 16.63 -18.66 3.06
CA ASP A 163 15.52 -18.69 2.11
C ASP A 163 15.13 -17.37 1.42
N ASP A 164 16.00 -16.97 0.50
CA ASP A 164 15.55 -16.63 -0.85
C ASP A 164 14.87 -17.85 -1.47
N THR A 165 13.55 -17.92 -1.35
CA THR A 165 12.70 -18.59 -2.34
C THR A 165 11.51 -17.68 -2.60
N PRO A 166 11.47 -16.99 -3.75
CA PRO A 166 10.27 -16.26 -4.13
C PRO A 166 9.14 -17.27 -4.39
N PRO A 167 7.91 -17.03 -3.91
CA PRO A 167 6.78 -17.84 -4.32
C PRO A 167 6.56 -17.64 -5.83
N ALA A 168 6.46 -18.77 -6.53
CA ALA A 168 6.05 -18.88 -7.92
C ALA A 168 4.59 -18.47 -8.12
#